data_AF-A0A7X7QZT5-F1
#
_entry.id   AF-A0A7X7QZT5-F1
#
_cell.length_a   1.000
_cell.length_b   1.000
_cell.length_c   1.000
_cell.angle_alpha   90.00
_cell.angle_beta   90.00
_cell.angle_gamma   90.00
#
_symmetry.space_group_name_H-M   'P 1'
#
loop_
_entity.id
_entity.type
_entity.pdbx_description
1 polymer ?
#
loop_
_entity_poly.entity_id
_entity_poly.type
_entity_poly.pdbx_seq_one_letter_code
_entity_poly.pdbx_strand_id
1 'polypeptide(L)'
;MDFNLTKTENLFLQMIREFAEKEVKPLAAEVDEQERFPIETVEKMGKIGIMGIPIPVEYGGAGGTNILYAMAVEELSAACATTGVIVSAHTSLCA
;
A
#
# COMPACT_ATOMS: atom_id res chain seq x y z
N MET A 1 -3.96 24.23 13.89
CA MET A 1 -3.61 22.88 13.43
C MET A 1 -3.21 23.00 11.97
N ASP A 2 -2.11 22.36 11.59
CA ASP A 2 -1.68 22.29 10.19
C ASP A 2 -1.99 20.88 9.67
N PHE A 3 -2.74 20.81 8.57
CA PHE A 3 -3.19 19.58 7.92
C PHE A 3 -2.60 19.41 6.52
N ASN A 4 -1.67 20.29 6.12
CA ASN A 4 -1.04 20.20 4.83
C ASN A 4 -0.05 19.05 4.80
N LEU A 5 -0.03 18.33 3.67
CA LEU A 5 0.99 17.32 3.41
C LEU A 5 2.32 17.99 3.07
N THR A 6 3.40 17.40 3.56
CA THR A 6 4.76 17.73 3.16
C THR A 6 4.99 17.40 1.68
N LYS A 7 6.07 17.93 1.10
CA LYS A 7 6.42 17.60 -0.30
C LYS A 7 6.68 16.11 -0.50
N THR A 8 7.33 15.47 0.48
CA THR A 8 7.63 14.03 0.45
C THR A 8 6.35 13.20 0.52
N GLU A 9 5.41 13.57 1.39
CA GLU A 9 4.09 12.92 1.47
C GLU A 9 3.29 13.08 0.18
N ASN A 10 3.30 14.27 -0.44
CA ASN A 10 2.63 14.47 -1.73
C ASN A 10 3.24 13.61 -2.85
N LEU A 11 4.57 13.51 -2.90
CA LEU A 11 5.25 12.68 -3.90
C LEU A 11 4.94 11.19 -3.69
N PHE A 12 4.96 10.73 -2.43
CA PHE A 12 4.57 9.37 -2.09
C PHE A 12 3.11 9.08 -2.46
N LEU A 13 2.20 10.01 -2.17
CA LEU A 13 0.79 9.90 -2.50
C LEU A 13 0.56 9.75 -4.01
N GLN A 14 1.29 10.52 -4.83
CA GLN A 14 1.23 10.39 -6.29
C GLN A 14 1.71 9.02 -6.77
N MET A 15 2.84 8.55 -6.22
CA MET A 15 3.41 7.25 -6.57
C MET A 15 2.45 6.10 -6.22
N ILE A 16 1.86 6.12 -5.01
CA ILE A 16 0.97 5.03 -4.58
C ILE A 16 -0.37 5.04 -5.33
N ARG A 17 -0.88 6.21 -5.70
CA ARG A 17 -2.04 6.36 -6.60
C ARG A 17 -1.78 5.75 -7.96
N GLU A 18 -0.63 6.07 -8.54
CA GLU A 18 -0.25 5.53 -9.84
C GLU A 18 -0.10 4.00 -9.80
N PHE A 19 0.51 3.47 -8.72
CA PHE A 19 0.58 2.03 -8.49
C PHE A 19 -0.82 1.41 -8.34
N ALA A 20 -1.70 2.02 -7.54
CA ALA A 20 -3.06 1.54 -7.35
C ALA A 20 -3.85 1.48 -8.67
N GLU A 21 -3.78 2.54 -9.48
CA GLU A 21 -4.48 2.61 -10.77
C GLU A 21 -3.92 1.63 -11.81
N LYS A 22 -2.60 1.41 -11.85
CA LYS A 22 -1.97 0.56 -12.88
C LYS A 22 -1.86 -0.91 -12.51
N GLU A 23 -1.64 -1.22 -11.24
CA GLU A 23 -1.25 -2.55 -10.79
C GLU A 23 -2.31 -3.24 -9.92
N VAL A 24 -3.23 -2.46 -9.32
CA VAL A 24 -4.24 -2.99 -8.39
C VAL A 24 -5.63 -2.97 -9.03
N LYS A 25 -6.08 -1.81 -9.49
CA LYS A 25 -7.41 -1.59 -10.05
C LYS A 25 -7.78 -2.53 -11.21
N PRO A 26 -6.89 -2.85 -12.18
CA PRO A 26 -7.25 -3.74 -13.28
C PRO A 26 -7.60 -5.16 -12.84
N LEU A 27 -7.13 -5.59 -11.67
CA LEU A 27 -7.35 -6.94 -11.13
C LEU A 27 -8.49 -6.99 -10.12
N ALA A 28 -8.98 -5.85 -9.64
CA ALA A 28 -9.88 -5.76 -8.50
C ALA A 28 -11.19 -6.57 -8.68
N ALA A 29 -11.82 -6.45 -9.85
CA ALA A 29 -13.08 -7.15 -10.13
C ALA A 29 -12.90 -8.67 -10.24
N GLU A 30 -11.82 -9.12 -10.90
CA GLU A 30 -11.51 -10.55 -11.02
C GLU A 30 -11.16 -11.16 -9.65
N VAL A 31 -10.39 -10.44 -8.83
CA VAL A 31 -10.02 -10.84 -7.47
C VAL A 31 -11.25 -11.05 -6.59
N ASP A 32 -12.23 -10.15 -6.69
CA ASP A 32 -13.51 -10.25 -5.98
C ASP A 32 -14.35 -11.42 -6.49
N GLU A 33 -14.59 -11.49 -7.80
CA GLU A 33 -15.43 -12.53 -8.42
C GLU A 33 -14.87 -13.95 -8.21
N GLN A 34 -13.55 -14.11 -8.24
CA GLN A 34 -12.89 -15.40 -8.09
C GLN A 34 -12.48 -15.72 -6.65
N GLU A 35 -12.74 -14.81 -5.70
CA GLU A 35 -12.36 -14.93 -4.28
C GLU A 35 -10.87 -15.30 -4.08
N ARG A 36 -10.01 -14.85 -5.00
CA ARG A 36 -8.60 -15.28 -5.05
C ARG A 36 -7.67 -14.28 -4.38
N PHE A 37 -6.54 -14.78 -3.87
CA PHE A 37 -5.48 -13.90 -3.38
C PHE A 37 -4.68 -13.29 -4.56
N PRO A 38 -4.50 -11.95 -4.61
CA PRO A 38 -3.76 -11.27 -5.69
C PRO A 38 -2.24 -11.36 -5.49
N ILE A 39 -1.67 -12.55 -5.62
CA ILE A 39 -0.25 -12.80 -5.37
C ILE A 39 0.66 -11.90 -6.23
N GLU A 40 0.26 -11.65 -7.47
CA GLU A 40 0.99 -10.81 -8.43
C GLU A 40 1.12 -9.36 -7.95
N THR A 41 0.08 -8.82 -7.31
CA THR A 41 0.08 -7.48 -6.75
C THR A 41 0.90 -7.45 -5.46
N VAL A 42 0.75 -8.46 -4.61
CA VAL A 42 1.48 -8.55 -3.33
C VAL A 42 2.99 -8.68 -3.53
N GLU A 43 3.44 -9.47 -4.49
CA GLU A 43 4.86 -9.57 -4.84
C GLU A 43 5.43 -8.24 -5.33
N LYS A 44 4.66 -7.49 -6.14
CA LYS A 44 5.06 -6.15 -6.59
C LYS A 44 5.16 -5.18 -5.41
N MET A 45 4.16 -5.17 -4.52
CA MET A 45 4.16 -4.35 -3.31
C MET A 45 5.36 -4.64 -2.41
N GLY A 46 5.72 -5.92 -2.25
CA GLY A 46 6.92 -6.31 -1.50
C GLY A 46 8.20 -5.75 -2.11
N LYS A 47 8.36 -5.82 -3.44
CA LYS A 47 9.56 -5.32 -4.15
C LYS A 47 9.75 -3.81 -4.05
N ILE A 48 8.65 -3.05 -3.92
CA ILE A 48 8.70 -1.58 -3.81
C ILE A 48 8.57 -1.07 -2.36
N GLY A 49 8.61 -1.97 -1.37
CA GLY A 49 8.66 -1.60 0.05
C GLY A 49 7.32 -1.23 0.68
N ILE A 50 6.19 -1.42 0.01
CA ILE A 50 4.85 -1.10 0.56
C ILE A 50 4.53 -1.97 1.80
N MET A 51 4.97 -3.23 1.78
CA MET A 51 4.70 -4.19 2.86
C MET A 51 5.44 -3.87 4.17
N GLY A 52 6.39 -2.93 4.15
CA GLY A 52 7.22 -2.59 5.31
C GLY A 52 7.35 -1.09 5.51
N ILE A 53 6.36 -0.28 5.10
CA ILE A 53 6.46 1.19 5.12
C ILE A 53 6.94 1.72 6.48
N PRO A 54 6.28 1.44 7.61
CA PRO A 54 6.68 2.02 8.90
C PRO A 54 7.83 1.26 9.57
N ILE A 55 8.27 0.15 8.99
CA ILE A 55 9.29 -0.71 9.59
C ILE A 55 10.68 -0.09 9.35
N PRO A 56 11.55 0.04 10.37
CA PRO A 56 12.89 0.59 10.20
C PRO A 56 13.75 -0.16 9.18
N VAL A 57 14.62 0.58 8.48
CA VAL A 57 15.53 0.04 7.45
C VAL A 57 16.49 -1.02 8.01
N GLU A 58 16.89 -0.91 9.28
CA GLU A 58 17.75 -1.90 9.94
C GLU A 58 17.12 -3.30 10.04
N TYR A 59 15.80 -3.39 9.94
CA TYR A 59 15.05 -4.65 9.89
C TYR A 59 14.59 -5.02 8.47
N GLY A 60 15.05 -4.30 7.45
CA GLY A 60 14.69 -4.52 6.05
C GLY A 60 13.39 -3.82 5.61
N GLY A 61 12.84 -2.93 6.42
CA GLY A 61 11.69 -2.10 6.07
C GLY A 61 12.05 -0.86 5.24
N ALA A 62 11.04 -0.05 4.90
CA ALA A 62 11.22 1.17 4.10
C ALA A 62 11.54 2.42 4.94
N GLY A 63 11.40 2.37 6.27
CA GLY A 63 11.71 3.49 7.17
C GLY A 63 10.82 4.73 7.01
N GLY A 64 9.61 4.55 6.47
CA GLY A 64 8.58 5.58 6.33
C GLY A 64 7.81 5.83 7.63
N THR A 65 6.81 6.71 7.54
CA THR A 65 5.97 7.08 8.70
C THR A 65 4.63 6.36 8.66
N ASN A 66 3.92 6.35 9.80
CA ASN A 66 2.54 5.86 9.84
C ASN A 66 1.57 6.67 8.96
N ILE A 67 1.90 7.94 8.65
CA ILE A 67 1.12 8.74 7.70
C ILE A 67 1.29 8.21 6.28
N LEU A 68 2.52 7.90 5.85
CA LEU A 68 2.75 7.27 4.54
C LEU A 68 2.09 5.89 4.46
N TYR A 69 2.18 5.11 5.53
CA TYR A 69 1.49 3.82 5.62
C TYR A 69 -0.04 3.98 5.49
N ALA A 70 -0.64 4.92 6.21
CA ALA A 70 -2.08 5.17 6.14
C ALA A 70 -2.52 5.60 4.73
N MET A 71 -1.75 6.48 4.07
CA MET A 71 -1.99 6.87 2.66
C MET A 71 -1.94 5.65 1.74
N ALA A 72 -0.99 4.72 1.95
CA ALA A 72 -0.92 3.54 1.12
C ALA A 72 -2.13 2.63 1.31
N VAL A 73 -2.55 2.41 2.55
CA VAL A 73 -3.78 1.64 2.84
C VAL A 73 -4.99 2.31 2.19
N GLU A 74 -5.13 3.63 2.30
CA GLU A 74 -6.25 4.40 1.72
C GLU A 74 -6.31 4.24 0.20
N GLU A 75 -5.21 4.54 -0.50
CA GLU A 75 -5.18 4.55 -1.97
C GLU A 75 -5.28 3.13 -2.56
N LEU A 76 -4.67 2.13 -1.91
CA LEU A 76 -4.85 0.73 -2.31
C LEU A 76 -6.29 0.28 -2.10
N SER A 77 -6.92 0.66 -0.98
CA SER A 77 -8.31 0.29 -0.68
C SER A 77 -9.31 0.96 -1.62
N ALA A 78 -9.02 2.18 -2.08
CA ALA A 78 -9.81 2.86 -3.09
C ALA A 78 -9.84 2.11 -4.44
N ALA A 79 -8.75 1.41 -4.78
CA ALA A 79 -8.68 0.57 -5.98
C ALA A 79 -9.20 -0.86 -5.75
N CYS A 80 -8.84 -1.48 -4.62
CA CYS A 80 -9.27 -2.83 -4.23
C CYS A 80 -9.16 -3.00 -2.71
N ALA A 81 -10.31 -3.09 -2.03
CA ALA A 81 -10.36 -3.27 -0.57
C ALA A 81 -9.60 -4.52 -0.09
N THR A 82 -9.66 -5.63 -0.83
CA THR A 82 -8.90 -6.86 -0.55
C THR A 82 -7.39 -6.59 -0.53
N THR A 83 -6.87 -5.83 -1.50
CA THR A 83 -5.44 -5.50 -1.53
C THR A 83 -5.06 -4.57 -0.38
N GLY A 84 -5.90 -3.56 -0.08
CA GLY A 84 -5.67 -2.65 1.04
C GLY A 84 -5.63 -3.38 2.40
N VAL A 85 -6.55 -4.31 2.64
CA VAL A 85 -6.58 -5.07 3.90
C VAL A 85 -5.41 -6.05 4.02
N ILE A 86 -4.90 -6.60 2.91
CA ILE A 86 -3.68 -7.44 2.93
C ILE A 86 -2.48 -6.66 3.47
N VAL A 87 -2.25 -5.45 2.95
CA VAL A 87 -1.17 -4.58 3.46
C VAL A 87 -1.42 -4.21 4.91
N SER A 88 -2.66 -3.87 5.25
CA SER A 88 -3.00 -3.47 6.62
C SER A 88 -2.76 -4.60 7.64
N ALA A 89 -3.27 -5.79 7.37
CA ALA A 89 -3.12 -6.94 8.24
C ALA A 89 -1.67 -7.39 8.36
N HIS A 90 -0.92 -7.43 7.24
CA HIS A 90 0.49 -7.77 7.26
C HIS A 90 1.29 -6.77 8.10
N THR A 91 1.19 -5.48 7.77
CA THR A 91 2.07 -4.43 8.31
C THR A 91 1.70 -4.02 9.73
N SER A 92 0.41 -3.97 10.09
CA SER A 92 -0.03 -3.47 11.42
C SER A 92 -0.35 -4.54 12.44
N LEU A 93 -0.64 -5.78 12.02
CA LEU A 93 -1.05 -6.84 12.94
C LEU A 93 0.02 -7.92 13.16
N CYS A 94 1.02 -8.02 12.27
CA CYS A 94 1.98 -9.13 12.28
C CYS A 94 3.45 -8.69 12.20
N ALA A 95 3.78 -7.81 11.25
CA ALA A 95 5.16 -7.51 10.80
C ALA A 95 6.12 -7.04 11.91
#